data_AF-A0A552Z3I6-F1
#
_entry.id   AF-A0A552Z3I6-F1
#
_cell.length_a   1.000
_cell.length_b   1.000
_cell.length_c   1.000
_cell.angle_alpha   90.00
_cell.angle_beta   90.00
_cell.angle_gamma   90.00
#
_symmetry.space_group_name_H-M   'P 1'
#
loop_
_entity.id
_entity.type
_entity.pdbx_description
1 polymer ?
#
loop_
_entity_poly.entity_id
_entity_poly.type
_entity_poly.pdbx_seq_one_letter_code
_entity_poly.pdbx_strand_id
1 'polypeptide(L)'
;MNDDTLTNLVARGLVDEVIHLFNEHLGTHLKIRNKKRVLPYISKKRVMEDLDISDSTLDNWEKHGLNRYKPRYKTTLIYYLIDDICKFIIIDT
;
A
#
# COMPACT_ATOMS: atom_id res chain seq x y z
N MET A 1 45.08 27.54 -5.98
CA MET A 1 43.67 27.12 -5.86
C MET A 1 43.13 27.79 -4.62
N ASN A 2 42.18 28.73 -4.75
CA ASN A 2 41.72 29.57 -3.63
C ASN A 2 40.70 28.78 -2.78
N ASP A 3 40.79 28.86 -1.44
CA ASP A 3 39.94 28.11 -0.50
C ASP A 3 38.44 28.30 -0.73
N ASP A 4 38.04 29.47 -1.25
CA ASP A 4 36.67 29.78 -1.65
C ASP A 4 36.15 28.86 -2.77
N THR A 5 37.04 28.40 -3.64
CA THR A 5 36.70 27.49 -4.76
C THR A 5 36.40 26.08 -4.23
N LEU A 6 37.16 25.64 -3.23
CA LEU A 6 36.99 24.33 -2.60
C LEU A 6 35.71 24.31 -1.76
N THR A 7 35.47 25.39 -0.99
CA THR A 7 34.25 25.59 -0.19
C THR A 7 33.00 25.56 -1.06
N ASN A 8 33.00 26.25 -2.20
CA ASN A 8 31.87 26.25 -3.12
C ASN A 8 31.63 24.89 -3.80
N LEU A 9 32.68 24.11 -4.06
CA LEU A 9 32.56 22.77 -4.63
C LEU A 9 31.92 21.79 -3.64
N VAL A 10 32.38 21.82 -2.38
CA VAL A 10 31.82 20.99 -1.30
C VAL A 10 30.37 21.38 -1.01
N ALA A 11 30.07 22.69 -0.97
CA ALA A 11 28.71 23.18 -0.78
C ALA A 11 27.75 22.71 -1.90
N ARG A 12 28.20 22.72 -3.15
CA ARG A 12 27.42 22.18 -4.28
C ARG A 12 27.16 20.68 -4.16
N GLY A 13 28.18 19.90 -3.82
CA GLY A 13 28.03 18.46 -3.63
C GLY A 13 27.02 18.12 -2.54
N LEU A 14 27.05 18.84 -1.42
CA LEU A 14 26.07 18.67 -0.34
C LEU A 14 24.64 19.03 -0.78
N VAL A 15 24.48 20.11 -1.55
CA VAL A 15 23.17 20.52 -2.07
C VAL A 15 22.61 19.45 -3.03
N ASP A 16 23.43 18.92 -3.93
CA ASP A 16 23.02 17.88 -4.87
C ASP A 16 22.63 16.58 -4.15
N GLU A 17 23.38 16.19 -3.11
CA GLU A 17 23.09 15.00 -2.31
C GLU A 17 21.81 15.15 -1.49
N VAL A 18 21.57 16.32 -0.89
CA VAL A 18 20.31 16.63 -0.20
C VAL A 18 19.14 16.59 -1.18
N ILE A 19 19.28 17.17 -2.38
CA ILE A 19 18.23 17.12 -3.41
C ILE A 19 17.95 15.67 -3.84
N HIS A 20 19.01 14.85 -4.00
CA HIS A 20 18.86 13.45 -4.38
C HIS A 20 18.10 12.65 -3.33
N LEU A 21 18.51 12.73 -2.06
CA LEU A 21 17.85 12.06 -0.94
C LEU A 21 16.39 12.52 -0.79
N PHE A 22 16.14 13.83 -0.95
CA PHE A 22 14.78 14.36 -0.85
C PHE A 22 13.89 13.84 -1.98
N ASN A 23 14.39 13.76 -3.20
CA ASN A 23 13.65 13.20 -4.34
C ASN A 23 13.40 11.70 -4.21
N GLU A 24 14.36 10.93 -3.70
CA GLU A 24 14.18 9.51 -3.41
C GLU A 24 13.11 9.28 -2.33
N HIS A 25 13.17 10.07 -1.25
CA HIS A 25 12.19 10.04 -0.18
C HIS A 25 10.79 10.41 -0.69
N LEU A 26 10.67 11.49 -1.45
CA LEU A 26 9.40 11.89 -2.08
C LEU A 26 8.89 10.82 -3.05
N GLY A 27 9.75 10.21 -3.86
CA GLY A 27 9.37 9.12 -4.76
C GLY A 27 8.83 7.90 -4.02
N THR A 28 9.43 7.57 -2.87
CA THR A 28 8.98 6.48 -2.00
C THR A 28 7.65 6.83 -1.33
N HIS A 29 7.52 8.04 -0.79
CA HIS A 29 6.28 8.53 -0.19
C HIS A 29 5.14 8.65 -1.20
N LEU A 30 5.41 9.03 -2.46
CA LEU A 30 4.43 9.08 -3.54
C LEU A 30 4.00 7.68 -3.97
N LYS A 31 4.91 6.70 -4.03
CA LYS A 31 4.55 5.28 -4.26
C LYS A 31 3.65 4.74 -3.15
N ILE A 32 3.90 5.13 -1.90
CA ILE A 32 3.07 4.74 -0.74
C ILE A 32 1.72 5.49 -0.75
N ARG A 33 1.71 6.80 -1.09
CA ARG A 33 0.50 7.63 -1.16
C ARG A 33 -0.39 7.26 -2.35
N ASN A 34 0.16 6.93 -3.50
CA ASN A 34 -0.59 6.39 -4.65
C ASN A 34 -1.13 4.98 -4.38
N LYS A 35 -0.61 4.29 -3.36
CA LYS A 35 -1.19 3.07 -2.78
C LYS A 35 -2.23 3.35 -1.69
N LYS A 36 -2.49 4.59 -1.27
CA LYS A 36 -3.71 4.90 -0.48
C LYS A 36 -4.89 4.63 -1.39
N ARG A 37 -5.44 3.42 -1.28
CA ARG A 37 -6.67 3.04 -1.98
C ARG A 37 -7.71 4.09 -1.61
N VAL A 38 -8.16 4.84 -2.61
CA VAL A 38 -9.23 5.85 -2.47
C VAL A 38 -10.51 5.18 -1.95
N LEU A 39 -10.64 3.87 -2.20
CA LEU A 39 -11.77 3.05 -1.80
C LEU A 39 -11.32 1.98 -0.78
N PRO A 40 -12.00 1.84 0.36
CA PRO A 40 -11.66 0.84 1.39
C PRO A 40 -12.02 -0.60 0.98
N TYR A 41 -12.27 -0.85 -0.31
CA TYR A 41 -12.69 -2.14 -0.84
C TYR A 41 -11.52 -2.93 -1.44
N ILE A 42 -11.59 -4.25 -1.32
CA ILE A 42 -10.68 -5.22 -1.91
C ILE A 42 -11.49 -6.31 -2.61
N SER A 43 -11.06 -6.74 -3.81
CA SER A 43 -11.74 -7.84 -4.51
C SER A 43 -11.38 -9.20 -3.91
N LYS A 44 -12.29 -10.19 -4.00
CA LYS A 44 -12.05 -11.57 -3.53
C LYS A 44 -10.71 -12.13 -3.99
N LYS A 45 -10.46 -12.05 -5.30
CA LYS A 45 -9.23 -12.49 -5.95
C LYS A 45 -7.98 -11.87 -5.30
N ARG A 46 -8.03 -10.58 -5.01
CA ARG A 46 -6.88 -9.86 -4.43
C ARG A 46 -6.68 -10.17 -2.95
N VAL A 47 -7.75 -10.42 -2.19
CA VAL A 47 -7.61 -10.90 -0.81
C VAL A 47 -6.90 -12.25 -0.79
N MET A 48 -7.30 -13.17 -1.69
CA MET A 48 -6.67 -14.48 -1.81
C MET A 48 -5.19 -14.37 -2.18
N GLU A 49 -4.86 -13.50 -3.14
CA GLU A 49 -3.47 -13.25 -3.56
C GLU A 49 -2.63 -12.57 -2.47
N ASP A 50 -3.18 -11.57 -1.78
CA ASP A 50 -2.44 -10.78 -0.77
C ASP A 50 -2.21 -11.58 0.53
N LEU A 51 -3.12 -12.50 0.90
CA LEU A 51 -3.05 -13.29 2.14
C LEU A 51 -2.64 -14.76 1.93
N ASP A 52 -2.46 -15.19 0.67
CA ASP A 52 -2.20 -16.59 0.30
C ASP A 52 -3.20 -17.58 0.92
N ILE A 53 -4.49 -17.25 0.84
CA ILE A 53 -5.58 -18.06 1.39
C ILE A 53 -6.46 -18.67 0.30
N SER A 54 -7.02 -19.85 0.59
CA SER A 54 -7.99 -20.52 -0.29
C SER A 54 -9.35 -19.85 -0.25
N ASP A 55 -10.14 -20.12 -1.30
CA ASP A 55 -11.52 -19.64 -1.41
C ASP A 55 -12.40 -20.14 -0.25
N SER A 56 -12.13 -21.37 0.22
CA SER A 56 -12.80 -21.99 1.37
C SER A 56 -12.60 -21.22 2.67
N THR A 57 -11.46 -20.56 2.85
CA THR A 57 -11.19 -19.74 4.04
C THR A 57 -12.04 -18.48 4.02
N LEU A 58 -12.17 -17.83 2.86
CA LEU A 58 -13.06 -16.68 2.70
C LEU A 58 -14.52 -17.07 2.86
N ASP A 59 -14.94 -18.19 2.31
CA ASP A 59 -16.29 -18.72 2.50
C ASP A 59 -16.58 -19.02 3.99
N ASN A 60 -15.56 -19.45 4.75
CA ASN A 60 -15.66 -19.61 6.19
C ASN A 60 -15.83 -18.25 6.89
N TRP A 61 -15.04 -17.23 6.53
CA TRP A 61 -15.18 -15.89 7.09
C TRP A 61 -16.55 -15.27 6.78
N GLU A 62 -17.10 -15.51 5.60
CA GLU A 62 -18.46 -15.08 5.22
C GLU A 62 -19.53 -15.71 6.12
N LYS A 63 -19.38 -16.99 6.49
CA LYS A 63 -20.28 -17.64 7.45
C LYS A 63 -20.13 -17.08 8.86
N HIS A 64 -18.95 -16.58 9.21
CA HIS A 64 -18.64 -15.97 10.51
C HIS A 64 -18.89 -14.46 10.54
N GLY A 65 -19.52 -13.89 9.50
CA GLY A 65 -19.98 -12.49 9.50
C GLY A 65 -19.20 -11.53 8.61
N LEU A 66 -18.32 -12.01 7.74
CA LEU A 66 -17.67 -11.15 6.73
C LEU A 66 -18.68 -10.67 5.68
N ASN A 67 -18.84 -9.35 5.56
CA ASN A 67 -19.79 -8.74 4.64
C ASN A 67 -19.28 -8.76 3.19
N ARG A 68 -20.11 -9.31 2.29
CA ARG A 68 -19.87 -9.27 0.84
C ARG A 68 -20.51 -8.03 0.21
N TYR A 69 -19.72 -7.28 -0.52
CA TYR A 69 -20.17 -6.16 -1.33
C TYR A 69 -20.17 -6.54 -2.81
N LYS A 70 -21.26 -6.20 -3.49
CA LYS A 70 -21.37 -6.33 -4.95
C LYS A 70 -21.79 -4.98 -5.55
N PRO A 71 -21.26 -4.62 -6.72
CA PRO A 71 -21.75 -3.46 -7.45
C PRO A 71 -23.24 -3.62 -7.83
N ARG A 72 -23.97 -2.51 -7.97
CA ARG A 72 -25.40 -2.49 -8.32
C ARG A 72 -25.68 -2.80 -9.81
N TYR A 73 -24.85 -3.62 -10.46
CA TYR A 73 -25.04 -4.11 -11.84
C TYR A 73 -24.83 -5.63 -11.90
N LYS A 74 -25.23 -6.28 -13.01
CA LYS A 74 -25.07 -7.73 -13.18
C LYS A 74 -23.58 -8.08 -13.28
N THR A 75 -22.99 -8.48 -12.17
CA THR A 75 -21.58 -8.91 -12.09
C THR A 75 -21.41 -10.02 -11.07
N THR A 76 -20.40 -10.86 -11.31
CA THR A 76 -19.92 -11.90 -10.39
C THR A 76 -18.79 -11.38 -9.47
N LEU A 77 -18.41 -10.10 -9.60
CA LEU A 77 -17.36 -9.50 -8.80
C LEU A 77 -17.83 -9.28 -7.36
N ILE A 78 -17.06 -9.87 -6.43
CA ILE A 78 -17.25 -9.74 -4.99
C ILE A 78 -16.12 -8.91 -4.41
N TYR A 79 -16.50 -7.98 -3.55
CA TYR A 79 -15.61 -7.10 -2.81
C TYR A 79 -15.85 -7.23 -1.31
N TYR A 80 -14.82 -6.93 -0.53
CA TYR A 80 -14.84 -6.89 0.93
C TYR A 80 -14.28 -5.55 1.39
N LEU A 81 -14.66 -5.12 2.59
CA LEU A 81 -13.96 -4.03 3.27
C LEU A 81 -12.64 -4.54 3.82
N ILE A 82 -11.57 -3.79 3.62
CA ILE A 82 -10.24 -4.14 4.15
C ILE A 82 -10.30 -4.25 5.68
N ASP A 83 -10.98 -3.30 6.33
CA ASP A 83 -11.13 -3.30 7.79
C ASP A 83 -11.87 -4.54 8.33
N ASP A 84 -12.83 -5.06 7.57
CA ASP A 84 -13.55 -6.28 7.96
C ASP A 84 -12.68 -7.51 7.78
N ILE A 85 -11.88 -7.59 6.71
CA ILE A 85 -10.90 -8.66 6.50
C ILE A 85 -9.85 -8.67 7.63
N CYS A 86 -9.34 -7.51 8.03
CA CYS A 86 -8.35 -7.40 9.10
C CYS A 86 -8.83 -7.94 10.46
N LYS A 87 -10.15 -7.93 10.73
CA LYS A 87 -10.71 -8.52 11.97
C LYS A 87 -10.54 -10.04 12.05
N PHE A 88 -10.40 -10.72 10.91
CA PHE A 88 -10.22 -12.17 10.86
C PHE A 88 -8.74 -12.60 10.90
N ILE A 89 -7.81 -11.64 10.83
CA ILE A 89 -6.38 -11.91 10.90
C ILE A 89 -5.93 -11.68 12.34
N ILE A 90 -5.53 -12.75 13.01
CA ILE A 90 -4.92 -12.68 14.34
C ILE A 90 -3.41 -12.59 14.21
N ILE A 91 -2.77 -11.86 15.14
CA ILE A 91 -1.32 -11.93 15.32
C ILE A 91 -1.07 -13.10 16.25
N ASP A 92 -0.52 -14.18 15.72
CA ASP A 92 -0.01 -15.27 16.56
C ASP A 92 1.24 -14.74 17.26
N THR A 93 1.15 -14.56 18.59
CA THR A 93 2.21 -13.97 19.43
C THR A 93 2.72 -14.98 20.43
#